data_AF-A0A344TRA8-F1
#
_entry.id   AF-A0A344TRA8-F1
#
_cell.length_a   1.000
_cell.length_b   1.000
_cell.length_c   1.000
_cell.angle_alpha   90.00
_cell.angle_beta   90.00
_cell.angle_gamma   90.00
#
_symmetry.space_group_name_H-M   'P 1'
#
loop_
_entity.id
_entity.type
_entity.pdbx_description
1 polymer ?
#
loop_
_entity_poly.entity_id
_entity_poly.type
_entity_poly.pdbx_seq_one_letter_code
_entity_poly.pdbx_strand_id
1 'polypeptide(L)'
;MKLLKTMPTRYPEILLKKHNSGKSDWWEVVQPVRVRCSLNDYGRFMIPAGYVSDFASVPQLFFWLIPPHGRTANACVVHDYLYEHKPVKATRREVDLFWRELLKQCNVPAWQVWIMYGYVRAFGWVNWKN
;
A
#
# COMPACT_ATOMS: atom_id res chain seq x y z
N MET A 1 0.34 31.12 -21.80
CA MET A 1 -0.05 29.71 -21.69
C MET A 1 1.22 28.86 -21.59
N LYS A 2 1.74 28.65 -20.36
CA LYS A 2 2.95 27.83 -20.12
C LYS A 2 2.49 26.40 -19.82
N LEU A 3 2.82 25.47 -20.72
CA LEU A 3 2.71 24.03 -20.49
C LEU A 3 3.64 23.67 -19.33
N LEU A 4 3.08 23.41 -18.15
CA LEU A 4 3.83 22.90 -17.01
C LEU A 4 4.25 21.45 -17.31
N LYS A 5 5.51 21.29 -17.72
CA LYS A 5 6.26 20.03 -17.63
C LYS A 5 6.46 19.68 -16.16
N THR A 6 5.50 19.00 -15.56
CA THR A 6 5.70 18.17 -14.37
C THR A 6 4.80 16.95 -14.53
N MET A 7 5.35 15.80 -14.96
CA MET A 7 4.71 14.54 -14.62
C MET A 7 5.20 14.19 -13.22
N PRO A 8 4.41 14.43 -12.15
CA PRO A 8 4.80 13.99 -10.83
C PRO A 8 4.85 12.46 -10.86
N THR A 9 5.75 11.86 -10.09
CA THR A 9 5.80 10.41 -9.84
C THR A 9 4.37 9.86 -9.67
N ARG A 10 3.90 9.10 -10.65
CA ARG A 10 2.48 8.73 -10.80
C ARG A 10 2.13 7.61 -9.83
N TYR A 11 1.82 8.00 -8.60
CA TYR A 11 1.25 7.17 -7.55
C TYR A 11 0.06 6.35 -8.11
N PRO A 12 -0.13 5.07 -7.74
CA PRO A 12 -1.21 4.27 -8.30
C PRO A 12 -2.56 4.83 -7.86
N GLU A 13 -3.38 5.17 -8.85
CA GLU A 13 -4.79 5.46 -8.64
C GLU A 13 -5.55 4.11 -8.62
N ILE A 14 -6.07 3.75 -7.45
CA ILE A 14 -6.75 2.47 -7.23
C ILE A 14 -8.23 2.76 -7.03
N LEU A 15 -9.04 2.25 -7.96
CA LEU A 15 -10.50 2.30 -7.81
C LEU A 15 -10.93 1.21 -6.84
N LEU A 16 -11.56 1.62 -5.75
CA LEU A 16 -11.97 0.75 -4.65
C LEU A 16 -13.50 0.79 -4.51
N LYS A 17 -14.10 -0.38 -4.27
CA LYS A 17 -15.49 -0.50 -3.83
C LYS A 17 -15.55 -1.21 -2.48
N LYS A 18 -16.63 -1.00 -1.74
CA LYS A 18 -16.86 -1.75 -0.50
C LYS A 18 -17.06 -3.23 -0.82
N HIS A 19 -16.38 -4.11 -0.09
CA HIS A 19 -16.53 -5.54 -0.28
C HIS A 19 -17.80 -6.05 0.42
N ASN A 20 -18.53 -6.97 -0.23
CA ASN A 20 -19.88 -7.39 0.20
C ASN A 20 -19.86 -8.55 1.22
N SER A 21 -18.91 -8.54 2.17
CA SER A 21 -18.72 -9.59 3.17
C SER A 21 -19.42 -9.33 4.51
N GLY A 22 -20.17 -8.22 4.63
CA GLY A 22 -20.79 -7.79 5.89
C GLY A 22 -19.84 -7.09 6.87
N LYS A 23 -18.52 -7.09 6.60
CA LYS A 23 -17.53 -6.32 7.36
C LYS A 23 -17.47 -4.86 6.86
N SER A 24 -17.37 -3.90 7.77
CA SER A 24 -17.47 -2.47 7.45
C SER A 24 -16.20 -1.87 6.83
N ASP A 25 -15.07 -2.54 7.00
CA ASP A 25 -13.70 -2.06 6.77
C ASP A 25 -12.99 -2.73 5.59
N TRP A 26 -13.66 -3.63 4.85
CA TRP A 26 -13.06 -4.38 3.74
C TRP A 26 -13.33 -3.71 2.39
N TRP A 27 -12.28 -3.63 1.58
CA TRP A 27 -12.30 -2.94 0.29
C TRP A 27 -11.80 -3.83 -0.83
N GLU A 28 -12.44 -3.71 -1.98
CA GLU A 28 -12.15 -4.52 -3.15
C GLU A 28 -11.65 -3.64 -4.29
N VAL A 29 -10.54 -4.04 -4.90
CA VAL A 29 -9.99 -3.43 -6.10
C VAL A 29 -10.92 -3.70 -7.27
N VAL A 30 -11.49 -2.63 -7.85
CA VAL A 30 -12.52 -2.73 -8.90
C VAL A 30 -11.93 -3.13 -10.25
N GLN A 31 -10.73 -2.66 -10.56
CA GLN A 31 -10.08 -2.87 -11.85
C GLN A 31 -8.61 -3.24 -11.66
N PRO A 32 -7.98 -3.98 -12.60
CA PRO A 32 -6.58 -4.34 -12.47
C PRO A 32 -5.70 -3.09 -12.38
N VAL A 33 -4.87 -3.02 -11.34
CA VAL A 33 -3.97 -1.89 -11.10
C VAL A 33 -2.56 -2.27 -11.47
N ARG A 34 -1.93 -1.48 -12.34
CA ARG A 34 -0.50 -1.58 -12.63
C ARG A 34 0.28 -0.73 -11.66
N VAL A 35 1.09 -1.36 -10.82
CA VAL A 35 1.94 -0.71 -9.83
C VAL A 35 3.37 -0.67 -10.36
N ARG A 36 3.99 0.52 -10.37
CA ARG A 36 5.44 0.62 -10.64
C ARG A 36 6.18 0.07 -9.44
N CYS A 37 7.17 -0.78 -9.68
CA CYS A 37 7.87 -1.50 -8.63
C CYS A 37 9.36 -1.46 -8.89
N SER A 38 10.14 -1.02 -7.91
CA SER A 38 11.61 -1.04 -7.95
C SER A 38 12.20 -2.36 -7.47
N LEU A 39 11.36 -3.28 -6.96
CA LEU A 39 11.80 -4.55 -6.36
C LEU A 39 12.00 -5.69 -7.38
N ASN A 40 11.77 -5.46 -8.67
CA ASN A 40 11.93 -6.48 -9.71
C ASN A 40 12.49 -5.89 -11.01
N ASP A 41 13.06 -6.75 -11.85
CA ASP A 41 13.65 -6.34 -13.14
C ASP A 41 12.61 -5.83 -14.13
N TYR A 42 11.35 -6.24 -13.98
CA TYR A 42 10.24 -5.81 -14.83
C TYR A 42 9.81 -4.36 -14.57
N GLY A 43 10.22 -3.76 -13.44
CA GLY A 43 9.88 -2.40 -13.04
C GLY A 43 8.41 -2.21 -12.64
N ARG A 44 7.63 -3.29 -12.53
CA ARG A 44 6.18 -3.26 -12.28
C ARG A 44 5.61 -4.62 -11.88
N PHE A 45 4.44 -4.61 -11.27
CA PHE A 45 3.54 -5.77 -11.12
C PHE A 45 2.08 -5.33 -11.27
N MET A 46 1.15 -6.30 -11.28
CA MET A 46 -0.27 -6.03 -11.33
C MET A 46 -0.99 -6.55 -10.09
N ILE A 47 -1.93 -5.75 -9.58
CA ILE A 47 -2.92 -6.16 -8.60
C ILE A 47 -4.19 -6.47 -9.38
N PRO A 48 -4.73 -7.71 -9.31
CA PRO A 48 -5.91 -8.09 -10.06
C PRO A 48 -7.16 -7.40 -9.51
N ALA A 49 -8.17 -7.22 -10.39
CA ALA A 49 -9.51 -6.89 -9.92
C ALA A 49 -10.05 -8.00 -9.02
N GLY A 50 -10.83 -7.62 -8.00
CA GLY A 50 -11.33 -8.55 -6.98
C GLY A 50 -10.36 -8.77 -5.82
N TYR A 51 -9.15 -8.17 -5.84
CA TYR A 51 -8.29 -8.19 -4.67
C TYR A 51 -8.96 -7.46 -3.50
N VAL A 52 -9.01 -8.12 -2.33
CA VAL A 52 -9.62 -7.56 -1.12
C VAL A 52 -8.51 -7.19 -0.14
N SER A 53 -8.53 -5.94 0.33
CA SER A 53 -7.60 -5.39 1.32
C SER A 53 -8.40 -4.80 2.48
N ASP A 54 -7.86 -4.93 3.68
CA ASP A 54 -8.39 -4.30 4.90
C ASP A 54 -7.67 -2.97 5.22
N PHE A 55 -6.78 -2.51 4.33
CA PHE A 55 -5.91 -1.32 4.38
C PHE A 55 -4.95 -1.21 5.57
N ALA A 56 -5.18 -1.98 6.62
CA ALA A 56 -4.39 -2.05 7.81
C ALA A 56 -5.24 -2.79 8.84
N SER A 57 -4.87 -4.02 9.18
CA SER A 57 -5.28 -4.65 10.44
C SER A 57 -4.59 -3.97 11.65
N VAL A 58 -4.56 -2.64 11.66
CA VAL A 58 -3.99 -1.82 12.73
C VAL A 58 -5.06 -1.73 13.83
N PRO A 59 -4.72 -2.04 15.10
CA PRO A 59 -5.66 -1.89 16.20
C PRO A 59 -6.26 -0.48 16.22
N GLN A 60 -7.57 -0.37 16.47
CA GLN A 60 -8.31 0.90 16.41
C GLN A 60 -7.70 2.02 17.27
N LEU A 61 -6.96 1.66 18.33
CA LEU A 61 -6.17 2.58 19.16
C LEU A 61 -5.14 3.41 18.36
N PHE A 62 -4.70 2.94 17.20
CA PHE A 62 -3.73 3.63 16.34
C PHE A 62 -4.38 4.34 15.14
N PHE A 63 -5.71 4.38 15.02
CA PHE A 63 -6.38 5.08 13.91
C PHE A 63 -6.15 6.59 13.91
N TRP A 64 -5.85 7.19 15.06
CA TRP A 64 -5.45 8.61 15.12
C TRP A 64 -4.07 8.86 14.48
N LEU A 65 -3.22 7.84 14.45
CA LEU A 65 -1.86 7.87 13.93
C LEU A 65 -1.80 7.37 12.48
N ILE A 66 -2.60 6.36 12.15
CA ILE A 66 -2.73 5.76 10.83
C ILE A 66 -4.21 5.75 10.50
N PRO A 67 -4.75 6.85 9.94
CA PRO A 67 -6.15 6.85 9.55
C PRO A 67 -6.34 5.71 8.51
N PRO A 68 -7.36 4.85 8.70
CA PRO A 68 -7.59 3.69 7.84
C PRO A 68 -7.94 4.10 6.40
N HIS A 69 -8.34 5.36 6.22
CA HIS A 69 -8.72 5.95 4.94
C HIS A 69 -7.97 7.27 4.73
N GLY A 70 -7.68 7.60 3.46
CA GLY A 70 -7.03 8.85 3.08
C GLY A 70 -5.73 8.62 2.32
N ARG A 71 -4.71 9.44 2.60
CA ARG A 71 -3.46 9.49 1.81
C ARG A 71 -2.69 8.16 1.80
N THR A 72 -2.85 7.33 2.81
CA THR A 72 -2.17 6.06 3.00
C THR A 72 -2.85 4.89 2.26
N ALA A 73 -4.13 5.01 1.93
CA ALA A 73 -4.98 3.87 1.54
C ALA A 73 -4.41 3.07 0.35
N ASN A 74 -4.09 3.72 -0.77
CA ASN A 74 -3.60 2.96 -1.94
C ASN A 74 -2.22 2.35 -1.67
N ALA A 75 -1.39 2.94 -0.80
CA ALA A 75 -0.09 2.37 -0.44
C ALA A 75 -0.28 1.12 0.42
N CYS A 76 -1.28 1.11 1.30
CA CYS A 76 -1.63 -0.06 2.08
C CYS A 76 -2.11 -1.23 1.21
N VAL A 77 -3.00 -0.99 0.22
CA VAL A 77 -3.40 -2.05 -0.74
C VAL A 77 -2.20 -2.71 -1.40
N VAL A 78 -1.23 -1.88 -1.78
CA VAL A 78 0.00 -2.36 -2.43
C VAL A 78 0.84 -3.20 -1.47
N HIS A 79 0.94 -2.81 -0.20
CA HIS A 79 1.67 -3.56 0.83
C HIS A 79 1.01 -4.88 1.17
N ASP A 80 -0.31 -4.87 1.41
CA ASP A 80 -1.09 -6.09 1.69
C ASP A 80 -0.92 -7.11 0.56
N TYR A 81 -1.05 -6.65 -0.70
CA TYR A 81 -0.91 -7.53 -1.86
C TYR A 81 0.50 -8.13 -1.95
N LEU A 82 1.54 -7.32 -1.73
CA LEU A 82 2.93 -7.78 -1.72
C LEU A 82 3.20 -8.81 -0.62
N TYR A 83 2.60 -8.61 0.55
CA TYR A 83 2.73 -9.50 1.70
C TYR A 83 2.07 -10.86 1.48
N GLU A 84 0.84 -10.84 0.96
CA GLU A 84 0.05 -12.06 0.76
C GLU A 84 0.51 -12.87 -0.45
N HIS A 85 0.67 -12.21 -1.60
CA HIS A 85 0.83 -12.90 -2.87
C HIS A 85 2.29 -13.02 -3.31
N LYS A 86 3.19 -12.22 -2.73
CA LYS A 86 4.62 -12.17 -3.08
C LYS A 86 4.86 -12.22 -4.60
N PRO A 87 4.24 -11.34 -5.39
CA PRO A 87 4.34 -11.35 -6.85
C PRO A 87 5.77 -11.03 -7.36
N VAL A 88 6.65 -10.62 -6.44
CA VAL A 88 8.06 -10.31 -6.69
C VAL A 88 8.92 -11.05 -5.68
N LYS A 89 10.11 -11.50 -6.10
CA LYS A 89 11.10 -12.09 -5.20
C LYS A 89 11.78 -10.99 -4.40
N ALA A 90 11.18 -10.60 -3.28
CA ALA A 90 11.71 -9.59 -2.38
C ALA A 90 11.62 -10.08 -0.93
N THR A 91 12.60 -9.69 -0.13
CA THR A 91 12.57 -9.87 1.31
C THR A 91 11.52 -8.96 1.94
N ARG A 92 11.03 -9.34 3.12
CA ARG A 92 10.13 -8.51 3.93
C ARG A 92 10.65 -7.07 4.09
N ARG A 93 11.96 -6.93 4.33
CA ARG A 93 12.60 -5.61 4.51
C ARG A 93 12.51 -4.77 3.24
N GLU A 94 12.73 -5.37 2.07
CA GLU A 94 12.64 -4.66 0.80
C GLU A 94 11.20 -4.23 0.50
N VAL A 95 10.22 -5.08 0.78
CA VAL A 95 8.79 -4.74 0.67
C VAL A 95 8.43 -3.56 1.60
N ASP A 96 8.86 -3.60 2.86
CA ASP A 96 8.59 -2.53 3.83
C ASP A 96 9.27 -1.20 3.43
N LEU A 97 10.47 -1.25 2.85
CA LEU A 97 11.18 -0.08 2.34
C LEU A 97 10.48 0.52 1.12
N PHE A 98 10.05 -0.31 0.19
CA PHE A 98 9.29 0.11 -0.98
C PHE A 98 7.95 0.75 -0.57
N TRP A 99 7.23 0.15 0.37
CA TRP A 99 6.01 0.73 0.91
C TRP A 99 6.25 2.10 1.57
N ARG A 100 7.34 2.24 2.32
CA ARG A 100 7.76 3.52 2.88
C ARG A 100 7.98 4.59 1.81
N GLU A 101 8.52 4.23 0.64
CA GLU A 101 8.65 5.13 -0.50
C GLU A 101 7.31 5.51 -1.11
N LEU A 102 6.37 4.56 -1.21
CA LEU A 102 5.01 4.86 -1.67
C LEU A 102 4.31 5.86 -0.73
N LEU A 103 4.42 5.67 0.58
CA LEU A 103 3.86 6.61 1.56
C LEU A 103 4.42 8.04 1.41
N LYS A 104 5.72 8.17 1.07
CA LYS A 104 6.31 9.47 0.77
C LYS A 104 5.71 10.08 -0.50
N GLN A 105 5.47 9.28 -1.54
CA GLN A 105 4.82 9.73 -2.77
C GLN A 105 3.37 10.16 -2.54
N CYS A 106 2.70 9.62 -1.51
CA CYS A 106 1.37 10.07 -1.06
C CYS A 106 1.37 11.43 -0.34
N ASN A 107 2.53 12.07 -0.14
CA ASN A 107 2.68 13.23 0.75
C ASN A 107 2.22 12.94 2.19
N VAL A 108 2.49 11.74 2.70
CA VAL A 108 2.35 11.43 4.13
C VAL A 108 3.52 12.11 4.87
N PRO A 109 3.27 12.84 5.97
CA PRO A 109 4.32 13.48 6.76
C PRO A 109 5.43 12.51 7.14
N ALA A 110 6.69 12.94 7.03
CA ALA A 110 7.85 12.07 7.22
C ALA A 110 7.86 11.38 8.60
N TRP A 111 7.46 12.09 9.66
CA TRP A 111 7.36 11.52 11.01
C TRP A 111 6.36 10.36 11.06
N GLN A 112 5.20 10.51 10.41
CA GLN A 112 4.16 9.49 10.33
C GLN A 112 4.67 8.27 9.54
N VAL A 113 5.34 8.50 8.41
CA VAL A 113 5.98 7.43 7.62
C VAL A 113 6.98 6.62 8.45
N TRP A 114 7.80 7.28 9.27
CA TRP A 114 8.77 6.59 10.11
C TRP A 114 8.12 5.76 11.21
N ILE A 115 7.06 6.25 11.85
CA ILE A 115 6.32 5.49 12.85
C ILE A 115 5.64 4.26 12.20
N MET A 116 4.98 4.47 11.06
CA MET A 116 4.35 3.39 10.28
C MET A 116 5.38 2.33 9.87
N TYR A 117 6.55 2.75 9.37
CA TYR A 117 7.64 1.85 9.03
C TYR A 117 8.15 1.09 10.26
N GLY A 118 8.37 1.76 11.39
CA GLY A 118 8.77 1.11 12.64
C GLY A 118 7.78 0.03 13.09
N TYR A 119 6.48 0.33 13.01
CA TYR A 119 5.41 -0.60 13.34
C TYR A 119 5.45 -1.87 12.48
N VAL A 120 5.48 -1.75 11.15
CA VAL A 120 5.52 -2.94 10.27
C VAL A 120 6.82 -3.73 10.43
N ARG A 121 7.94 -3.06 10.74
CA ARG A 121 9.22 -3.75 11.03
C ARG A 121 9.13 -4.57 12.31
N ALA A 122 8.50 -4.05 13.36
CA ALA A 122 8.36 -4.68 14.67
C ALA A 122 7.30 -5.79 14.71
N PHE A 123 6.16 -5.62 14.03
CA PHE A 123 5.00 -6.51 14.16
C PHE A 123 4.60 -7.23 12.87
N GLY A 124 5.00 -6.73 11.70
CA GLY A 124 4.57 -7.28 10.41
C GLY A 124 5.08 -8.70 10.11
N TRP A 125 6.04 -9.22 10.87
CA TRP A 125 6.50 -10.61 10.72
C TRP A 125 5.40 -11.64 11.01
N VAL A 126 4.37 -11.29 11.78
CA VAL A 126 3.23 -12.17 12.08
C VAL A 126 2.43 -12.49 10.80
N ASN A 127 2.27 -11.50 9.92
CA ASN A 127 1.52 -11.66 8.67
C ASN A 127 2.40 -12.14 7.50
N TRP A 128 3.73 -11.98 7.61
CA TRP A 128 4.67 -12.47 6.62
C TRP A 128 4.86 -13.99 6.75
N LYS A 129 4.00 -14.75 6.06
CA LYS A 129 4.11 -16.22 5.97
C LYS A 129 5.25 -16.58 5.01
N ASN A 130 6.08 -17.57 5.33
CA ASN A 130 7.09 -18.11 4.41
C ASN A 130 6.45 -18.87 3.25
#